data_AF-A0A6B2DLX8-F1
#
_entry.id   AF-A0A6B2DLX8-F1
#
_cell.length_a   1.000
_cell.length_b   1.000
_cell.length_c   1.000
_cell.angle_alpha   90.00
_cell.angle_beta   90.00
_cell.angle_gamma   90.00
#
_symmetry.space_group_name_H-M   'P 1'
#
loop_
_entity.id
_entity.type
_entity.pdbx_description
1 polymer ?
#
loop_
_entity_poly.entity_id
_entity_poly.type
_entity_poly.pdbx_seq_one_letter_code
_entity_poly.pdbx_strand_id
1 'polypeptide(L)'
;DLDLRLPGDANRANAALALAAAHRLGVPPHTAAARLRTISDIGGRYRTIRRSRHFVRLMLAKNPAGWVETLRVLDEDTPVIVAVNAQEADGRDLSWLWDVHFERLRGRQVVVTGERAADLAVRLCYAEVAHWTEPDPVAAIDGLPPGGVELVANYTAFRDLVGRLPGG
;
A
#
# COMPACT_ATOMS: atom_id res chain seq x y z
N ASP A 1 -17.64 -16.67 8.17
CA ASP A 1 -16.72 -15.56 7.91
C ASP A 1 -15.60 -15.58 8.96
N LEU A 2 -14.37 -15.21 8.59
CA LEU A 2 -13.20 -15.20 9.48
C LEU A 2 -13.08 -13.90 10.29
N ASP A 3 -13.76 -12.83 9.89
CA ASP A 3 -13.79 -11.53 10.61
C ASP A 3 -12.39 -10.96 10.90
N LEU A 4 -11.57 -10.88 9.85
CA LEU A 4 -10.19 -10.43 9.94
C LEU A 4 -10.11 -8.90 9.96
N ARG A 5 -9.18 -8.36 10.75
CA ARG A 5 -8.85 -6.92 10.75
C ARG A 5 -8.03 -6.50 9.53
N LEU A 6 -7.28 -7.44 8.93
CA LEU A 6 -6.55 -7.19 7.69
C LEU A 6 -7.51 -7.16 6.50
N PRO A 7 -7.45 -6.12 5.64
CA PRO A 7 -8.31 -6.02 4.47
C PRO A 7 -7.83 -6.92 3.32
N GLY A 8 -8.68 -7.12 2.31
CA GLY A 8 -8.31 -7.76 1.04
C GLY A 8 -8.54 -9.27 0.96
N ASP A 9 -8.80 -9.75 -0.25
CA ASP A 9 -9.11 -11.16 -0.51
C ASP A 9 -7.86 -12.03 -0.38
N ALA A 10 -6.70 -11.50 -0.73
CA ALA A 10 -5.44 -12.21 -0.53
C ALA A 10 -5.20 -12.55 0.95
N ASN A 11 -5.49 -11.63 1.87
CA ASN A 11 -5.36 -11.87 3.31
C ASN A 11 -6.40 -12.87 3.83
N ARG A 12 -7.63 -12.85 3.29
CA ARG A 12 -8.64 -13.88 3.58
C ARG A 12 -8.19 -15.27 3.13
N ALA A 13 -7.65 -15.40 1.92
CA ALA A 13 -7.13 -16.66 1.41
C ALA A 13 -5.94 -17.17 2.24
N ASN A 14 -4.99 -16.29 2.56
CA ASN A 14 -3.85 -16.62 3.42
C ASN A 14 -4.28 -17.08 4.81
N ALA A 15 -5.28 -16.42 5.41
CA ALA A 15 -5.82 -16.80 6.70
C ALA A 15 -6.53 -18.16 6.65
N ALA A 16 -7.26 -18.46 5.57
CA ALA A 16 -7.89 -19.77 5.38
C ALA A 16 -6.83 -20.89 5.26
N LEU A 17 -5.75 -20.65 4.52
CA LEU A 17 -4.62 -21.58 4.41
C LEU A 17 -3.91 -21.77 5.76
N ALA A 18 -3.64 -20.68 6.49
CA ALA A 18 -3.04 -20.72 7.81
C ALA A 18 -3.92 -21.49 8.82
N LEU A 19 -5.24 -21.27 8.78
CA LEU A 19 -6.21 -21.99 9.60
C LEU A 19 -6.18 -23.49 9.30
N ALA A 20 -6.20 -23.87 8.02
CA ALA A 20 -6.15 -25.27 7.60
C ALA A 20 -4.83 -25.93 8.04
N ALA A 21 -3.69 -25.24 7.89
CA ALA A 21 -2.39 -25.73 8.33
C ALA A 21 -2.33 -25.90 9.86
N ALA A 22 -2.81 -24.90 10.62
CA ALA A 22 -2.86 -24.98 12.08
C ALA A 22 -3.73 -26.14 12.57
N HIS A 23 -4.87 -26.37 11.92
CA HIS A 23 -5.74 -27.50 12.22
C HIS A 23 -5.03 -28.85 12.00
N ARG A 24 -4.26 -28.98 10.90
CA ARG A 24 -3.46 -30.19 10.63
C ARG A 24 -2.35 -30.43 11.65
N LEU A 25 -1.91 -29.39 12.34
CA LEU A 25 -0.93 -29.46 13.44
C LEU A 25 -1.59 -29.65 14.82
N GLY A 26 -2.90 -29.90 14.88
CA GLY A 26 -3.63 -30.17 16.11
C GLY A 26 -4.13 -28.93 16.85
N VAL A 27 -4.01 -27.73 16.28
CA VAL A 27 -4.59 -26.52 16.87
C VAL A 27 -6.10 -26.49 16.60
N PRO A 28 -6.95 -26.28 17.63
CA PRO A 28 -8.38 -26.14 17.41
C PRO A 28 -8.69 -24.95 16.48
N PRO A 29 -9.55 -25.10 15.46
CA PRO A 29 -9.82 -24.04 14.48
C PRO A 29 -10.30 -22.73 15.11
N HIS A 30 -11.12 -22.78 16.16
CA HIS A 30 -11.60 -21.57 16.86
C HIS A 30 -10.45 -20.80 17.53
N THR A 31 -9.46 -21.49 18.09
CA THR A 31 -8.28 -20.88 18.70
C THR A 31 -7.41 -20.21 17.66
N ALA A 32 -7.12 -20.90 16.55
CA ALA A 32 -6.35 -20.34 15.45
C ALA A 32 -7.07 -19.14 14.80
N ALA A 33 -8.38 -19.23 14.58
CA ALA A 33 -9.19 -18.12 14.08
C ALA A 33 -9.14 -16.91 15.01
N ALA A 34 -9.31 -17.11 16.33
CA ALA A 34 -9.20 -16.02 17.31
C ALA A 34 -7.84 -15.31 17.28
N ARG A 35 -6.74 -16.05 17.07
CA ARG A 35 -5.39 -15.48 16.92
C ARG A 35 -5.21 -14.74 15.60
N LEU A 36 -5.75 -15.26 14.50
CA LEU A 36 -5.69 -14.57 13.21
C LEU A 36 -6.41 -13.21 13.26
N ARG A 37 -7.53 -13.11 14.00
CA ARG A 37 -8.29 -11.85 14.17
C ARG A 37 -7.53 -10.77 14.92
N THR A 38 -6.51 -11.10 15.72
CA THR A 38 -5.73 -10.09 16.45
C THR A 38 -4.70 -9.40 15.57
N ILE A 39 -4.40 -9.93 14.39
CA ILE A 39 -3.40 -9.37 13.47
C ILE A 39 -4.01 -8.14 12.79
N SER A 40 -3.48 -6.96 13.12
CA SER A 40 -3.89 -5.68 12.53
C SER A 40 -2.96 -5.17 11.42
N ASP A 41 -1.73 -5.66 11.37
CA ASP A 41 -0.73 -5.27 10.38
C ASP A 41 0.27 -6.42 10.12
N ILE A 42 0.93 -6.38 8.96
CA ILE A 42 1.99 -7.35 8.59
C ILE A 42 3.18 -6.58 8.04
N GLY A 43 4.30 -6.55 8.76
CA GLY A 43 5.55 -5.92 8.29
C GLY A 43 5.39 -4.43 7.99
N GLY A 44 4.58 -3.71 8.78
CA GLY A 44 4.30 -2.28 8.58
C GLY A 44 3.25 -1.97 7.51
N ARG A 45 2.73 -2.99 6.80
CA ARG A 45 1.60 -2.84 5.87
C ARG A 45 0.34 -2.53 6.66
N TYR A 46 -0.44 -1.55 6.19
CA TYR A 46 -1.66 -1.05 6.83
C TYR A 46 -1.42 -0.29 8.14
N ARG A 47 -0.16 -0.04 8.52
CA ARG A 47 0.16 0.83 9.66
C ARG A 47 -0.31 2.25 9.33
N THR A 48 -1.07 2.84 10.25
CA THR A 48 -1.40 4.26 10.20
C THR A 48 -0.48 5.01 11.14
N ILE A 49 0.20 6.03 10.63
CA ILE A 49 1.05 6.91 11.44
C ILE A 49 0.44 8.31 11.49
N ARG A 50 0.69 9.03 12.58
CA ARG A 50 0.29 10.43 12.70
C ARG A 50 1.47 11.33 12.33
N ARG A 51 1.29 12.16 11.30
CA ARG A 51 2.22 13.22 10.93
C ARG A 51 1.48 14.54 10.95
N SER A 52 1.81 15.43 11.90
CA SER A 52 1.14 16.74 12.03
C SER A 52 -0.40 16.59 12.05
N ARG A 53 -1.07 17.10 11.00
CA ARG A 53 -2.52 17.08 10.77
C ARG A 53 -3.01 15.93 9.90
N HIS A 54 -2.14 14.98 9.57
CA HIS A 54 -2.38 13.87 8.66
C HIS A 54 -2.29 12.51 9.37
N PHE A 55 -3.17 11.60 8.97
CA PHE A 55 -3.16 10.19 9.34
C PHE A 55 -2.78 9.37 8.12
N VAL A 56 -1.52 8.95 8.04
CA VAL A 56 -0.95 8.33 6.84
C VAL A 56 -1.01 6.82 6.97
N ARG A 57 -1.83 6.16 6.14
CA ARG A 57 -1.91 4.71 6.03
C ARG A 57 -0.88 4.22 5.01
N LEU A 58 0.11 3.49 5.50
CA LEU A 58 1.26 3.01 4.70
C LEU A 58 0.96 1.63 4.10
N MET A 59 1.17 1.49 2.80
CA MET A 59 0.92 0.25 2.06
C MET A 59 2.12 -0.08 1.17
N LEU A 60 2.62 -1.31 1.29
CA LEU A 60 3.76 -1.81 0.52
C LEU A 60 3.29 -2.78 -0.56
N ALA A 61 3.51 -2.42 -1.82
CA ALA A 61 3.20 -3.23 -3.00
C ALA A 61 4.47 -3.47 -3.83
N LYS A 62 4.89 -4.74 -3.96
CA LYS A 62 6.19 -5.10 -4.59
C LYS A 62 6.09 -5.64 -6.01
N ASN A 63 4.90 -6.02 -6.46
CA ASN A 63 4.69 -6.69 -7.74
C ASN A 63 3.26 -6.40 -8.23
N PRO A 64 2.95 -6.62 -9.53
CA PRO A 64 1.63 -6.32 -10.10
C PRO A 64 0.45 -6.85 -9.28
N ALA A 65 0.50 -8.10 -8.82
CA ALA A 65 -0.55 -8.69 -8.00
C ALA A 65 -0.75 -7.94 -6.66
N GLY A 66 0.35 -7.59 -5.99
CA GLY A 66 0.31 -6.80 -4.76
C GLY A 66 -0.21 -5.38 -4.98
N TRP A 67 0.08 -4.77 -6.14
CA TRP A 67 -0.47 -3.48 -6.53
C TRP A 67 -1.97 -3.56 -6.78
N VAL A 68 -2.45 -4.57 -7.50
CA VAL A 68 -3.87 -4.79 -7.75
C VAL A 68 -4.64 -4.94 -6.43
N GLU A 69 -4.16 -5.76 -5.49
CA GLU A 69 -4.80 -5.89 -4.18
C GLU A 69 -4.74 -4.60 -3.38
N THR A 70 -3.61 -3.90 -3.39
CA THR A 70 -3.48 -2.63 -2.65
C THR A 70 -4.44 -1.58 -3.18
N LEU A 71 -4.54 -1.42 -4.50
CA LEU A 71 -5.46 -0.46 -5.14
C LEU A 71 -6.93 -0.78 -4.86
N ARG A 72 -7.29 -2.04 -4.60
CA ARG A 72 -8.66 -2.45 -4.28
C ARG A 72 -9.10 -2.10 -2.86
N VAL A 73 -8.16 -1.99 -1.93
CA VAL A 73 -8.46 -1.72 -0.51
C VAL A 73 -8.30 -0.24 -0.14
N LEU A 74 -7.92 0.59 -1.12
CA LEU A 74 -7.86 2.04 -0.96
C LEU A 74 -9.25 2.62 -0.70
N ASP A 75 -9.29 3.65 0.15
CA ASP A 75 -10.49 4.44 0.39
C ASP A 75 -10.71 5.46 -0.73
N GLU A 76 -11.91 5.50 -1.31
CA GLU A 76 -12.19 6.26 -2.54
C GLU A 76 -12.02 7.77 -2.35
N ASP A 77 -12.39 8.29 -1.18
CA ASP A 77 -12.39 9.72 -0.86
C ASP A 77 -11.06 10.21 -0.24
N THR A 78 -10.12 9.31 0.01
CA THR A 78 -8.84 9.66 0.66
C THR A 78 -7.77 10.01 -0.40
N PRO A 79 -7.03 11.13 -0.26
CA PRO A 79 -5.89 11.43 -1.12
C PRO A 79 -4.83 10.32 -1.12
N VAL A 80 -4.23 10.04 -2.28
CA VAL A 80 -3.24 8.98 -2.44
C VAL A 80 -1.88 9.52 -2.86
N ILE A 81 -0.82 8.99 -2.27
CA ILE A 81 0.56 9.17 -2.70
C ILE A 81 1.06 7.85 -3.25
N VAL A 82 1.60 7.86 -4.46
CA VAL A 82 2.18 6.69 -5.11
C VAL A 82 3.68 6.89 -5.29
N ALA A 83 4.47 6.05 -4.61
CA ALA A 83 5.93 6.16 -4.59
C ALA A 83 6.59 4.95 -5.27
N VAL A 84 7.41 5.21 -6.29
CA VAL A 84 8.10 4.13 -7.04
C VAL A 84 9.58 4.46 -7.18
N ASN A 85 10.41 3.54 -6.69
CA ASN A 85 11.85 3.49 -6.95
C ASN A 85 12.20 2.37 -7.93
N ALA A 86 13.46 2.30 -8.39
CA ALA A 86 13.96 1.20 -9.22
C ALA A 86 15.36 0.75 -8.78
N GLN A 87 15.53 0.53 -7.47
CA GLN A 87 16.76 -0.05 -6.93
C GLN A 87 16.80 -1.56 -7.20
N GLU A 88 17.93 -2.21 -6.92
CA GLU A 88 18.11 -3.66 -7.16
C GLU A 88 17.03 -4.51 -6.47
N ALA A 89 16.62 -4.12 -5.27
CA ALA A 89 15.58 -4.81 -4.51
C ALA A 89 14.14 -4.59 -5.04
N ASP A 90 13.93 -3.59 -5.91
CA ASP A 90 12.63 -3.32 -6.54
C ASP A 90 12.52 -3.95 -7.94
N GLY A 91 13.66 -4.25 -8.56
CA GLY A 91 13.75 -4.49 -9.99
C GLY A 91 13.95 -3.18 -10.76
N ARG A 92 14.91 -3.18 -11.69
CA ARG A 92 15.22 -1.99 -12.52
C ARG A 92 14.24 -1.80 -13.69
N ASP A 93 13.60 -2.88 -14.12
CA ASP A 93 12.58 -2.86 -15.16
C ASP A 93 11.23 -2.44 -14.56
N LEU A 94 10.63 -1.39 -15.13
CA LEU A 94 9.34 -0.84 -14.72
C LEU A 94 8.20 -1.20 -15.68
N SER A 95 8.41 -2.15 -16.60
CA SER A 95 7.37 -2.66 -17.49
C SER A 95 6.11 -3.10 -16.74
N TRP A 96 6.27 -3.60 -15.51
CA TRP A 96 5.18 -3.98 -14.62
C TRP A 96 4.17 -2.85 -14.29
N LEU A 97 4.56 -1.57 -14.42
CA LEU A 97 3.65 -0.44 -14.24
C LEU A 97 2.44 -0.52 -15.19
N TRP A 98 2.65 -1.11 -16.36
CA TRP A 98 1.62 -1.29 -17.39
C TRP A 98 0.65 -2.43 -17.08
N ASP A 99 1.04 -3.38 -16.23
CA ASP A 99 0.18 -4.48 -15.76
C ASP A 99 -0.73 -4.05 -14.59
N VAL A 100 -0.55 -2.85 -14.05
CA VAL A 100 -1.31 -2.32 -12.91
C VAL A 100 -2.43 -1.41 -13.39
N HIS A 101 -3.65 -1.67 -12.91
CA HIS A 101 -4.86 -0.89 -13.23
C HIS A 101 -4.97 0.42 -12.43
N PHE A 102 -4.10 1.38 -12.72
CA PHE A 102 -4.11 2.71 -12.07
C PHE A 102 -5.35 3.54 -12.37
N GLU A 103 -6.16 3.16 -13.37
CA GLU A 103 -7.42 3.82 -13.74
C GLU A 103 -8.40 3.92 -12.55
N ARG A 104 -8.25 3.06 -11.54
CA ARG A 104 -8.97 3.13 -10.26
C ARG A 104 -8.73 4.41 -9.46
N LEU A 105 -7.68 5.16 -9.78
CA LEU A 105 -7.34 6.42 -9.10
C LEU A 105 -7.97 7.65 -9.76
N ARG A 106 -8.75 7.48 -10.83
CA ARG A 106 -9.43 8.59 -11.51
C ARG A 106 -10.35 9.34 -10.54
N GLY A 107 -10.36 10.66 -10.66
CA GLY A 107 -11.16 11.54 -9.80
C GLY A 107 -10.56 11.79 -8.40
N ARG A 108 -9.45 11.13 -8.03
CA ARG A 108 -8.80 11.30 -6.74
C ARG A 108 -7.68 12.34 -6.79
N GLN A 109 -7.30 12.86 -5.63
CA GLN A 109 -6.06 13.63 -5.47
C GLN A 109 -4.87 12.66 -5.41
N VAL A 110 -4.05 12.66 -6.46
CA VAL A 110 -2.92 11.73 -6.61
C VAL A 110 -1.60 12.50 -6.65
N VAL A 111 -0.68 12.15 -5.75
CA VAL A 111 0.70 12.66 -5.75
C VAL A 111 1.66 11.56 -6.16
N VAL A 112 2.57 11.86 -7.08
CA VAL A 112 3.60 10.93 -7.53
C VAL A 112 4.94 11.32 -6.92
N THR A 113 5.68 10.35 -6.40
CA THR A 113 6.99 10.56 -5.77
C THR A 113 7.92 9.35 -5.97
N GLY A 114 9.14 9.42 -5.46
CA GLY A 114 10.18 8.40 -5.62
C GLY A 114 11.08 8.62 -6.84
N GLU A 115 12.14 7.81 -6.94
CA GLU A 115 13.20 7.94 -7.96
C GLU A 115 12.66 7.87 -9.40
N ARG A 116 11.54 7.16 -9.60
CA ARG A 116 10.94 6.89 -10.90
C ARG A 116 9.58 7.55 -11.05
N ALA A 117 9.39 8.68 -10.35
CA ALA A 117 8.20 9.50 -10.44
C ALA A 117 7.84 9.88 -11.88
N ALA A 118 8.83 10.17 -12.73
CA ALA A 118 8.59 10.52 -14.14
C ALA A 118 7.98 9.35 -14.94
N ASP A 119 8.50 8.13 -14.79
CA ASP A 119 7.96 6.94 -15.47
C ASP A 119 6.53 6.62 -15.00
N LEU A 120 6.30 6.73 -13.69
CA LEU A 120 4.97 6.56 -13.11
C LEU A 120 4.00 7.65 -13.59
N ALA A 121 4.44 8.90 -13.68
CA ALA A 121 3.63 10.00 -14.21
C ALA A 121 3.18 9.73 -15.65
N VAL A 122 4.07 9.22 -16.51
CA VAL A 122 3.71 8.79 -17.87
C VAL A 122 2.65 7.69 -17.82
N ARG A 123 2.81 6.67 -16.98
CA ARG A 123 1.81 5.60 -16.83
C ARG A 123 0.45 6.15 -16.38
N LEU A 124 0.43 7.11 -15.45
CA LEU A 124 -0.80 7.75 -14.96
C LEU A 124 -1.45 8.66 -16.00
N CYS A 125 -0.67 9.31 -16.88
CA CYS A 125 -1.21 10.03 -18.03
C CYS A 125 -1.99 9.08 -18.96
N TYR A 126 -1.44 7.90 -19.26
CA TYR A 126 -2.15 6.87 -20.04
C TYR A 126 -3.38 6.31 -19.31
N ALA A 127 -3.34 6.29 -17.97
CA ALA A 127 -4.49 5.92 -17.15
C ALA A 127 -5.56 7.03 -17.08
N GLU A 128 -5.32 8.22 -17.64
CA GLU A 128 -6.17 9.41 -17.47
C GLU A 128 -6.36 9.79 -16.00
N VAL A 129 -5.34 9.57 -15.18
CA VAL A 129 -5.35 9.92 -13.75
C VAL A 129 -4.70 11.29 -13.60
N ALA A 130 -5.48 12.28 -13.18
CA ALA A 130 -4.96 13.58 -12.80
C ALA A 130 -4.02 13.45 -11.59
N HIS A 131 -2.81 13.96 -11.72
CA HIS A 131 -1.79 13.87 -10.69
C HIS A 131 -0.82 15.05 -10.77
N TRP A 132 -0.03 15.22 -9.73
CA TRP A 132 1.16 16.06 -9.75
C TRP A 132 2.33 15.34 -9.11
N THR A 133 3.54 15.81 -9.39
CA THR A 133 4.77 15.22 -8.88
C THR A 133 5.32 16.07 -7.74
N GLU A 134 5.72 15.42 -6.66
CA GLU A 134 6.45 16.03 -5.54
C GLU A 134 7.63 15.10 -5.17
N PRO A 135 8.89 15.51 -5.48
CA PRO A 135 10.06 14.67 -5.25
C PRO A 135 10.28 14.28 -3.79
N ASP A 136 9.95 15.15 -2.84
CA ASP A 136 10.04 14.81 -1.42
C ASP A 136 8.74 14.17 -0.92
N PRO A 137 8.70 12.86 -0.64
CA PRO A 137 7.47 12.21 -0.19
C PRO A 137 6.96 12.75 1.16
N VAL A 138 7.81 13.38 1.97
CA VAL A 138 7.39 14.04 3.21
C VAL A 138 6.67 15.36 2.91
N ALA A 139 7.19 16.14 1.95
CA ALA A 139 6.52 17.34 1.46
C ALA A 139 5.20 17.00 0.73
N ALA A 140 5.16 15.86 0.03
CA ALA A 140 3.95 15.35 -0.61
C ALA A 140 2.81 15.13 0.41
N ILE A 141 3.13 14.59 1.59
CA ILE A 141 2.15 14.44 2.68
C ILE A 141 1.72 15.82 3.19
N ASP A 142 2.67 16.70 3.48
CA ASP A 142 2.39 18.01 4.08
C ASP A 142 1.55 18.92 3.17
N GLY A 143 1.71 18.79 1.86
CA GLY A 143 0.98 19.52 0.81
C GLY A 143 -0.48 19.09 0.64
N LEU A 144 -0.89 17.95 1.20
CA LEU A 144 -2.27 17.47 1.11
C LEU A 144 -3.20 18.14 2.15
N PRO A 145 -4.53 18.15 1.91
CA PRO A 145 -5.50 18.58 2.90
C PRO A 145 -5.36 17.83 4.24
N PRO A 146 -5.73 18.45 5.37
CA PRO A 146 -5.76 17.75 6.66
C PRO A 146 -6.68 16.51 6.60
N GLY A 147 -6.30 15.42 7.26
CA GLY A 147 -7.11 14.19 7.30
C GLY A 147 -6.34 12.92 6.94
N GLY A 148 -7.06 11.94 6.40
CA GLY A 148 -6.48 10.68 5.95
C GLY A 148 -5.58 10.88 4.73
N VAL A 149 -4.50 10.12 4.64
CA VAL A 149 -3.64 10.01 3.46
C VAL A 149 -3.30 8.54 3.26
N GLU A 150 -3.44 8.05 2.03
CA GLU A 150 -3.03 6.71 1.67
C GLU A 150 -1.70 6.76 0.91
N LEU A 151 -0.69 6.05 1.38
CA LEU A 151 0.60 6.02 0.71
C LEU A 151 0.91 4.60 0.27
N VAL A 152 0.99 4.41 -1.05
CA VAL A 152 1.34 3.15 -1.68
C VAL A 152 2.75 3.25 -2.25
N ALA A 153 3.65 2.36 -1.82
CA ALA A 153 5.04 2.39 -2.24
C ALA A 153 5.58 0.99 -2.58
N ASN A 154 6.53 0.92 -3.51
CA ASN A 154 7.37 -0.27 -3.67
C ASN A 154 8.46 -0.34 -2.60
N TYR A 155 9.30 -1.37 -2.62
CA TYR A 155 10.04 -1.78 -1.43
C TYR A 155 11.02 -0.72 -0.90
N THR A 156 11.91 -0.22 -1.75
CA THR A 156 12.89 0.77 -1.26
C THR A 156 12.26 2.12 -1.00
N ALA A 157 11.28 2.55 -1.82
CA ALA A 157 10.50 3.76 -1.56
C ALA A 157 9.78 3.69 -0.20
N PHE A 158 9.19 2.54 0.13
CA PHE A 158 8.54 2.30 1.42
C PHE A 158 9.54 2.33 2.58
N ARG A 159 10.65 1.60 2.46
CA ARG A 159 11.71 1.55 3.47
C ARG A 159 12.26 2.95 3.77
N ASP A 160 12.62 3.68 2.72
CA ASP A 160 13.25 4.99 2.83
C ASP A 160 12.28 6.03 3.41
N LEU A 161 10.99 5.95 3.04
CA LEU A 161 9.94 6.77 3.62
C LEU A 161 9.71 6.46 5.10
N VAL A 162 9.58 5.17 5.48
CA VAL A 162 9.37 4.78 6.87
C VAL A 162 10.47 5.34 7.75
N GLY A 163 11.75 5.23 7.35
CA GLY A 163 12.88 5.79 8.10
C GLY A 163 12.86 7.31 8.26
N ARG A 164 12.05 8.04 7.49
CA ARG A 164 11.89 9.50 7.56
C ARG A 164 10.65 9.94 8.36
N LEU A 165 9.78 9.00 8.73
CA LEU A 165 8.51 9.29 9.40
C LEU A 165 8.61 9.02 10.91
N PRO A 166 7.81 9.72 11.75
CA PRO A 166 7.83 9.50 13.20
C PRO A 166 7.49 8.04 13.55
N GLY A 167 8.34 7.38 14.33
CA GLY A 167 8.15 5.98 14.74
C GLY A 167 8.53 4.93 13.69
N GLY A 168 9.28 5.34 12.65
CA GLY A 168 9.99 4.45 11.74
C GLY A 168 11.30 3.90 12.28
#